data_AF-A0A7I7KSL3-F1
#
_entry.id   AF-A0A7I7KSL3-F1
#
_cell.length_a   1.000
_cell.length_b   1.000
_cell.length_c   1.000
_cell.angle_alpha   90.00
_cell.angle_beta   90.00
_cell.angle_gamma   90.00
#
_symmetry.space_group_name_H-M   'P 1'
#
loop_
_entity.id
_entity.type
_entity.pdbx_description
1 polymer ?
#
loop_
_entity_poly.entity_id
_entity_poly.type
_entity_poly.pdbx_seq_one_letter_code
_entity_poly.pdbx_strand_id
1 'polypeptide(L)'
;MTQAAPAPVQLDDLAEPRFSPEIDQLRDLMAQMAPECPLDAEILHARAAAEAGLTDFGPDDYRERLDVYLAALRDIDGLNGAGIVNFHMQLLQILKNRLLLNDLLARHPEIRDIELLPPVVIAGLPRTGTTHLHNLLAAGPSFRTLPYWESVEPFPLPAELGVEPDPRKARMDAAVEFMNAAMPHFPLMHEMTTEHVHEEIQLLANDVSTMLFETLAHVPRWRDYYLAHDQTSSYQYLGLQLKALQFLRGGRRWLLKSPQHLEQLAVLDAVFPDVVVVFTHRDPVPVVLSMLAMLTYTARMHRSPVPVHEIASSWSGRLQLMLDALVRDRDRIPPERSIDVRFEDFMADELGVAERIYDLAGEPLTEAALAAVTGYLDNHQRGRLGSIATSAEMFGLDEHDLPARFNRYSERFLA
;
A
#
# COMPACT_ATOMS: atom_id res chain seq x y z
N MET A 1 -34.76 -0.81 -12.24
CA MET A 1 -35.01 -1.22 -10.84
C MET A 1 -33.68 -1.06 -10.11
N THR A 2 -33.52 0.02 -9.35
CA THR A 2 -32.33 0.25 -8.52
C THR A 2 -32.32 -0.83 -7.44
N GLN A 3 -31.41 -1.81 -7.55
CA GLN A 3 -31.17 -2.76 -6.47
C GLN A 3 -30.78 -1.93 -5.23
N ALA A 4 -31.53 -2.08 -4.14
CA ALA A 4 -31.14 -1.49 -2.86
C ALA A 4 -29.74 -2.02 -2.51
N ALA A 5 -28.83 -1.12 -2.11
CA ALA A 5 -27.51 -1.52 -1.69
C ALA A 5 -27.63 -2.54 -0.53
N PRO A 6 -26.84 -3.64 -0.55
CA PRO A 6 -26.88 -4.63 0.52
C PRO A 6 -26.58 -3.96 1.88
N ALA A 7 -27.24 -4.45 2.93
CA ALA A 7 -27.00 -3.95 4.29
C ALA A 7 -25.50 -4.10 4.66
N PRO A 8 -24.91 -3.13 5.36
CA PRO A 8 -23.53 -3.23 5.81
C PRO A 8 -23.29 -4.48 6.68
N VAL A 9 -22.17 -5.16 6.45
CA VAL A 9 -21.75 -6.34 7.20
C VAL A 9 -21.26 -5.94 8.59
N GLN A 10 -21.70 -6.67 9.61
CA GLN A 10 -21.25 -6.51 11.00
C GLN A 10 -20.09 -7.46 11.27
N LEU A 11 -19.00 -6.95 11.84
CA LEU A 11 -17.87 -7.78 12.28
C LEU A 11 -18.06 -8.08 13.77
N ASP A 12 -18.40 -9.32 14.11
CA ASP A 12 -18.70 -9.78 15.48
C ASP A 12 -17.58 -10.66 16.08
N ASP A 13 -16.47 -10.82 15.36
CA ASP A 13 -15.36 -11.72 15.70
C ASP A 13 -13.98 -11.03 15.54
N LEU A 14 -13.94 -9.70 15.76
CA LEU A 14 -12.69 -8.93 15.69
C LEU A 14 -11.69 -9.36 16.78
N ALA A 15 -12.15 -9.45 18.03
CA ALA A 15 -11.29 -9.80 19.17
C ALA A 15 -10.94 -11.29 19.23
N GLU A 16 -11.89 -12.16 18.84
CA GLU A 16 -11.76 -13.61 18.84
C GLU A 16 -12.05 -14.13 17.43
N PRO A 17 -11.04 -14.15 16.54
CA PRO A 17 -11.24 -14.51 15.15
C PRO A 17 -11.84 -15.89 14.95
N ARG A 18 -12.82 -15.97 14.04
CA ARG A 18 -13.38 -17.24 13.57
C ARG A 18 -13.02 -17.44 12.10
N PHE A 19 -12.56 -18.64 11.78
CA PHE A 19 -12.24 -19.07 10.43
C PHE A 19 -13.13 -20.25 10.02
N SER A 20 -13.17 -20.55 8.72
CA SER A 20 -13.79 -21.80 8.28
C SER A 20 -12.91 -22.99 8.67
N PRO A 21 -13.47 -24.21 8.80
CA PRO A 21 -12.69 -25.40 9.13
C PRO A 21 -11.53 -25.66 8.16
N GLU A 22 -11.69 -25.32 6.88
CA GLU A 22 -10.64 -25.46 5.87
C GLU A 22 -9.48 -24.49 6.12
N ILE A 23 -9.80 -23.24 6.50
CA ILE A 23 -8.79 -22.24 6.83
C ILE A 23 -8.09 -22.57 8.15
N ASP A 24 -8.80 -23.07 9.16
CA ASP A 24 -8.17 -23.52 10.41
C ASP A 24 -7.16 -24.65 10.14
N GLN A 25 -7.50 -25.63 9.30
CA GLN A 25 -6.57 -26.68 8.89
C GLN A 25 -5.32 -26.12 8.20
N LEU A 26 -5.48 -25.18 7.27
CA LEU A 26 -4.35 -24.53 6.61
C LEU A 26 -3.48 -23.76 7.60
N ARG A 27 -4.09 -23.03 8.54
CA ARG A 27 -3.38 -22.29 9.59
C ARG A 27 -2.60 -23.22 10.52
N ASP A 28 -3.16 -24.37 10.88
CA ASP A 28 -2.48 -25.38 11.69
C ASP A 28 -1.27 -25.98 10.94
N LEU A 29 -1.39 -26.21 9.63
CA LEU A 29 -0.27 -26.63 8.79
C LEU A 29 0.83 -25.56 8.73
N MET A 30 0.46 -24.29 8.54
CA MET A 30 1.41 -23.18 8.60
C MET A 30 2.08 -23.10 9.98
N ALA A 31 1.33 -23.29 11.07
CA ALA A 31 1.89 -23.25 12.41
C ALA A 31 2.93 -24.35 12.65
N GLN A 32 2.78 -25.52 12.03
CA GLN A 32 3.79 -26.60 12.09
C GLN A 32 5.09 -26.23 11.35
N MET A 33 5.03 -25.36 10.33
CA MET A 33 6.19 -24.85 9.60
C MET A 33 6.89 -23.70 10.33
N ALA A 34 6.27 -23.08 11.33
CA ALA A 34 6.81 -21.89 12.02
C ALA A 34 8.23 -22.07 12.58
N PRO A 35 8.64 -23.23 13.17
CA PRO A 35 10.01 -23.44 13.61
C PRO A 35 11.04 -23.40 12.47
N GLU A 36 10.61 -23.77 11.26
CA GLU A 36 11.39 -23.65 10.04
C GLU A 36 11.29 -22.26 9.41
N CYS A 37 10.49 -21.33 9.94
CA CYS A 37 10.36 -19.97 9.39
C CYS A 37 10.73 -18.91 10.45
N PRO A 38 11.92 -18.99 11.08
CA PRO A 38 12.27 -18.05 12.12
C PRO A 38 12.33 -16.62 11.56
N LEU A 39 11.76 -15.68 12.32
CA LEU A 39 11.91 -14.25 12.05
C LEU A 39 13.31 -13.84 12.49
N ASP A 40 14.32 -14.18 11.70
CA ASP A 40 15.74 -13.96 11.97
C ASP A 40 16.45 -13.46 10.70
N ALA A 41 17.22 -12.38 10.84
CA ALA A 41 17.84 -11.71 9.71
C ALA A 41 18.80 -12.63 8.96
N GLU A 42 19.70 -13.33 9.65
CA GLU A 42 20.72 -14.15 8.99
C GLU A 42 20.10 -15.34 8.25
N ILE A 43 19.08 -15.96 8.84
CA ILE A 43 18.35 -17.06 8.19
C ILE A 43 17.58 -16.56 6.97
N LEU A 44 16.92 -15.40 7.06
CA LEU A 44 16.21 -14.79 5.95
C LEU A 44 17.15 -14.46 4.78
N HIS A 45 18.32 -13.87 5.05
CA HIS A 45 19.32 -13.59 4.01
C HIS A 45 19.88 -14.87 3.38
N ALA A 46 20.25 -15.86 4.19
CA ALA A 46 20.78 -17.12 3.67
C ALA A 46 19.78 -17.84 2.75
N ARG A 47 18.49 -17.81 3.10
CA ARG A 47 17.41 -18.38 2.28
C ARG A 47 17.14 -17.58 1.02
N ALA A 48 17.06 -16.25 1.12
CA ALA A 48 16.87 -15.39 -0.04
C ALA A 48 17.98 -15.65 -1.07
N ALA A 49 19.23 -15.74 -0.61
CA ALA A 49 20.39 -16.02 -1.45
C ALA A 49 20.31 -17.41 -2.10
N ALA A 50 19.94 -18.44 -1.33
CA ALA A 50 19.80 -19.80 -1.83
C ALA A 50 18.67 -19.93 -2.87
N GLU A 51 17.51 -19.31 -2.63
CA GLU A 51 16.36 -19.36 -3.55
C GLU A 51 16.59 -18.55 -4.83
N ALA A 52 17.22 -17.39 -4.73
CA ALA A 52 17.51 -16.55 -5.89
C ALA A 52 18.74 -17.02 -6.68
N GLY A 53 19.63 -17.79 -6.06
CA GLY A 53 20.94 -18.14 -6.62
C GLY A 53 21.90 -16.94 -6.71
N LEU A 54 21.70 -15.93 -5.85
CA LEU A 54 22.40 -14.64 -5.85
C LEU A 54 22.90 -14.31 -4.44
N THR A 55 23.88 -13.43 -4.30
CA THR A 55 24.47 -13.08 -2.99
C THR A 55 24.67 -11.59 -2.75
N ASP A 56 24.48 -10.74 -3.77
CA ASP A 56 24.67 -9.30 -3.67
C ASP A 56 23.35 -8.58 -3.35
N PHE A 57 23.15 -8.22 -2.09
CA PHE A 57 21.99 -7.45 -1.61
C PHE A 57 22.15 -5.94 -1.83
N GLY A 58 23.25 -5.50 -2.43
CA GLY A 58 23.61 -4.08 -2.56
C GLY A 58 24.12 -3.51 -1.23
N PRO A 59 23.98 -2.20 -1.00
CA PRO A 59 24.35 -1.58 0.26
C PRO A 59 23.63 -2.20 1.46
N ASP A 60 24.34 -2.31 2.58
CA ASP A 60 23.87 -2.90 3.85
C ASP A 60 23.04 -1.93 4.74
N ASP A 61 22.74 -0.74 4.24
CA ASP A 61 22.07 0.34 4.98
C ASP A 61 20.62 0.03 5.40
N TYR A 62 19.98 -0.98 4.80
CA TYR A 62 18.67 -1.49 5.19
C TYR A 62 18.69 -2.44 6.39
N ARG A 63 19.86 -2.99 6.76
CA ARG A 63 19.95 -4.06 7.78
C ARG A 63 19.46 -3.60 9.14
N GLU A 64 19.80 -2.38 9.54
CA GLU A 64 19.31 -1.79 10.79
C GLU A 64 17.78 -1.71 10.81
N ARG A 65 17.17 -1.26 9.70
CA ARG A 65 15.70 -1.19 9.58
C ARG A 65 15.06 -2.57 9.70
N LEU A 66 15.66 -3.57 9.07
CA LEU A 66 15.23 -4.96 9.17
C LEU A 66 15.29 -5.48 10.60
N ASP A 67 16.40 -5.24 11.31
CA ASP A 67 16.55 -5.67 12.71
C ASP A 67 15.51 -5.01 13.62
N VAL A 68 15.22 -3.72 13.41
CA VAL A 68 14.19 -3.01 14.16
C VAL A 68 12.80 -3.58 13.89
N TYR A 69 12.47 -3.86 12.63
CA TYR A 69 11.17 -4.42 12.27
C TYR A 69 11.01 -5.88 12.78
N LEU A 70 12.05 -6.71 12.65
CA LEU A 70 12.07 -8.06 13.20
C LEU A 70 11.90 -8.05 14.72
N ALA A 71 12.56 -7.12 15.42
CA ALA A 71 12.35 -6.94 16.86
C ALA A 71 10.91 -6.53 17.17
N ALA A 72 10.33 -5.60 16.40
CA ALA A 72 8.95 -5.18 16.58
C ALA A 72 7.94 -6.32 16.36
N LEU A 73 8.19 -7.21 15.39
CA LEU A 73 7.36 -8.40 15.18
C LEU A 73 7.47 -9.40 16.34
N ARG A 74 8.68 -9.60 16.88
CA ARG A 74 8.92 -10.48 18.04
C ARG A 74 8.30 -9.94 19.34
N ASP A 75 8.08 -8.62 19.42
CA ASP A 75 7.41 -7.96 20.54
C ASP A 75 5.87 -8.15 20.52
N ILE A 76 5.29 -8.73 19.45
CA ILE A 76 3.85 -8.98 19.35
C ILE A 76 3.42 -10.10 20.30
N ASP A 77 2.67 -9.74 21.34
CA ASP A 77 2.04 -10.72 22.22
C ASP A 77 0.93 -11.50 21.50
N GLY A 78 0.93 -12.82 21.70
CA GLY A 78 0.03 -13.75 21.01
C GLY A 78 0.32 -13.94 19.52
N LEU A 79 1.53 -13.62 19.03
CA LEU A 79 1.93 -13.94 17.66
C LEU A 79 1.85 -15.45 17.42
N ASN A 80 0.99 -15.85 16.50
CA ASN A 80 0.73 -17.26 16.20
C ASN A 80 1.66 -17.82 15.10
N GLY A 81 1.74 -19.14 15.00
CA GLY A 81 2.63 -19.82 14.05
C GLY A 81 2.34 -19.48 12.58
N ALA A 82 1.07 -19.34 12.19
CA ALA A 82 0.70 -18.91 10.84
C ALA A 82 1.20 -17.48 10.54
N GLY A 83 1.14 -16.58 11.53
CA GLY A 83 1.70 -15.23 11.47
C GLY A 83 3.21 -15.23 11.28
N ILE A 84 3.94 -16.07 12.03
CA ILE A 84 5.39 -16.24 11.88
C ILE A 84 5.74 -16.63 10.44
N VAL A 85 5.08 -17.66 9.89
CA VAL A 85 5.30 -18.09 8.51
C VAL A 85 4.98 -16.96 7.54
N ASN A 86 3.83 -16.29 7.70
CA ASN A 86 3.42 -15.21 6.82
C ASN A 86 4.42 -14.04 6.79
N PHE A 87 4.92 -13.59 7.95
CA PHE A 87 5.93 -12.53 8.01
C PHE A 87 7.28 -12.99 7.47
N HIS A 88 7.68 -14.24 7.75
CA HIS A 88 8.91 -14.80 7.21
C HIS A 88 8.89 -14.80 5.68
N MET A 89 7.80 -15.26 5.07
CA MET A 89 7.69 -15.32 3.61
C MET A 89 7.69 -13.93 2.96
N GLN A 90 7.03 -12.94 3.57
CA GLN A 90 7.04 -11.56 3.08
C GLN A 90 8.45 -10.94 3.15
N LEU A 91 9.14 -11.08 4.29
CA LEU A 91 10.50 -10.55 4.45
C LEU A 91 11.50 -11.28 3.56
N LEU A 92 11.33 -12.59 3.36
CA LEU A 92 12.11 -13.37 2.41
C LEU A 92 11.93 -12.85 0.99
N GLN A 93 10.70 -12.54 0.57
CA GLN A 93 10.43 -11.98 -0.76
C GLN A 93 11.03 -10.59 -0.94
N ILE A 94 10.94 -9.72 0.07
CA ILE A 94 11.60 -8.41 0.11
C ILE A 94 13.11 -8.52 -0.15
N LEU A 95 13.77 -9.47 0.53
CA LEU A 95 15.21 -9.70 0.36
C LEU A 95 15.56 -10.30 -1.01
N LYS A 96 14.70 -11.18 -1.55
CA LYS A 96 14.84 -11.67 -2.93
C LYS A 96 14.72 -10.55 -3.96
N ASN A 97 13.77 -9.63 -3.78
CA ASN A 97 13.62 -8.47 -4.65
C ASN A 97 14.88 -7.59 -4.67
N ARG A 98 15.54 -7.39 -3.51
CA ARG A 98 16.83 -6.69 -3.43
C ARG A 98 17.92 -7.41 -4.24
N LEU A 99 18.06 -8.73 -4.08
CA LEU A 99 19.03 -9.52 -4.84
C LEU A 99 18.80 -9.38 -6.35
N LEU A 100 17.55 -9.51 -6.79
CA LEU A 100 17.19 -9.47 -8.20
C LEU A 100 17.36 -8.08 -8.81
N LEU A 101 17.08 -7.01 -8.06
CA LEU A 101 17.38 -5.65 -8.50
C LEU A 101 18.89 -5.44 -8.69
N ASN A 102 19.72 -5.84 -7.73
CA ASN A 102 21.17 -5.63 -7.82
C ASN A 102 21.79 -6.43 -8.96
N ASP A 103 21.37 -7.68 -9.15
CA ASP A 103 21.78 -8.49 -10.31
C ASP A 103 21.37 -7.83 -11.63
N LEU A 104 20.14 -7.32 -11.73
CA LEU A 104 19.66 -6.59 -12.90
C LEU A 104 20.51 -5.35 -13.17
N LEU A 105 20.80 -4.55 -12.15
CA LEU A 105 21.61 -3.33 -12.24
C LEU A 105 23.09 -3.60 -12.53
N ALA A 106 23.62 -4.76 -12.17
CA ALA A 106 24.97 -5.19 -12.50
C ALA A 106 25.07 -5.60 -13.99
N ARG A 107 24.04 -6.29 -14.50
CA ARG A 107 23.95 -6.68 -15.91
C ARG A 107 23.61 -5.51 -16.84
N HIS A 108 22.84 -4.55 -16.35
CA HIS A 108 22.34 -3.40 -17.11
C HIS A 108 22.62 -2.09 -16.37
N PRO A 109 23.89 -1.64 -16.29
CA PRO A 109 24.25 -0.40 -15.61
C PRO A 109 23.55 0.83 -16.20
N GLU A 110 23.16 0.80 -17.48
CA GLU A 110 22.43 1.85 -18.20
C GLU A 110 21.07 2.20 -17.57
N ILE A 111 20.50 1.30 -16.75
CA ILE A 111 19.25 1.57 -16.02
C ILE A 111 19.37 2.82 -15.15
N ARG A 112 20.56 3.09 -14.60
CA ARG A 112 20.79 4.27 -13.73
C ARG A 112 20.60 5.59 -14.48
N ASP A 113 20.86 5.58 -15.79
CA ASP A 113 20.81 6.74 -16.67
C ASP A 113 19.42 6.94 -17.30
N ILE A 114 18.48 6.00 -17.10
CA ILE A 114 17.09 6.16 -17.56
C ILE A 114 16.49 7.42 -16.92
N GLU A 115 15.92 8.27 -17.76
CA GLU A 115 15.18 9.44 -17.32
C GLU A 115 13.86 9.02 -16.68
N LEU A 116 13.63 9.43 -15.44
CA LEU A 116 12.30 9.40 -14.84
C LEU A 116 11.64 10.74 -15.08
N LEU A 117 10.58 10.76 -15.88
CA LEU A 117 9.70 11.92 -15.90
C LEU A 117 9.09 12.11 -14.51
N PRO A 118 8.85 13.38 -14.08
CA PRO A 118 8.26 13.66 -12.78
C PRO A 118 6.95 12.88 -12.61
N PRO A 119 6.83 12.01 -11.58
CA PRO A 119 5.65 11.19 -11.41
C PRO A 119 4.43 12.05 -11.09
N VAL A 120 3.25 11.51 -11.36
CA VAL A 120 2.00 11.99 -10.77
C VAL A 120 1.75 11.14 -9.53
N VAL A 121 1.60 11.78 -8.38
CA VAL A 121 1.43 11.12 -7.08
C VAL A 121 0.04 11.45 -6.54
N ILE A 122 -0.77 10.44 -6.26
CA ILE A 122 -2.02 10.61 -5.51
C ILE A 122 -1.71 10.40 -4.02
N ALA A 123 -1.87 11.46 -3.23
CA ALA A 123 -1.65 11.46 -1.78
C ALA A 123 -2.99 11.63 -1.06
N GLY A 124 -3.35 10.66 -0.22
CA GLY A 124 -4.62 10.67 0.48
C GLY A 124 -4.82 9.44 1.32
N LEU A 125 -5.66 9.55 2.35
CA LEU A 125 -6.06 8.40 3.13
C LEU A 125 -6.85 7.38 2.28
N PRO A 126 -6.92 6.10 2.69
CA PRO A 126 -7.89 5.19 2.12
C PRO A 126 -9.30 5.78 2.20
N ARG A 127 -10.20 5.40 1.28
CA ARG A 127 -11.61 5.83 1.27
C ARG A 127 -11.86 7.33 1.01
N THR A 128 -10.86 8.13 0.63
CA THR A 128 -11.03 9.52 0.13
C THR A 128 -11.24 9.61 -1.38
N GLY A 129 -11.44 8.47 -2.07
CA GLY A 129 -11.58 8.39 -3.53
C GLY A 129 -10.29 8.04 -4.27
N THR A 130 -9.15 7.92 -3.57
CA THR A 130 -7.84 7.58 -4.16
C THR A 130 -7.87 6.37 -5.08
N THR A 131 -8.47 5.24 -4.68
CA THR A 131 -8.55 4.04 -5.52
C THR A 131 -9.34 4.28 -6.80
N HIS A 132 -10.45 5.02 -6.72
CA HIS A 132 -11.26 5.31 -7.90
C HIS A 132 -10.51 6.24 -8.86
N LEU A 133 -9.89 7.30 -8.34
CA LEU A 133 -9.07 8.23 -9.11
C LEU A 133 -7.85 7.54 -9.73
N HIS A 134 -7.18 6.66 -8.99
CA HIS A 134 -6.01 5.92 -9.47
C HIS A 134 -6.39 5.02 -10.64
N ASN A 135 -7.47 4.25 -10.53
CA ASN A 135 -7.96 3.42 -11.62
C ASN A 135 -8.47 4.23 -12.82
N LEU A 136 -9.13 5.36 -12.58
CA LEU A 136 -9.61 6.27 -13.63
C LEU A 136 -8.43 6.77 -14.48
N LEU A 137 -7.39 7.29 -13.84
CA LEU A 137 -6.21 7.82 -14.52
C LEU A 137 -5.35 6.69 -15.13
N ALA A 138 -5.35 5.50 -14.54
CA ALA A 138 -4.63 4.32 -15.03
C ALA A 138 -5.32 3.63 -16.23
N ALA A 139 -6.58 3.97 -16.54
CA ALA A 139 -7.31 3.34 -17.64
C ALA A 139 -6.67 3.60 -19.01
N GLY A 140 -6.11 4.81 -19.19
CA GLY A 140 -5.48 5.24 -20.43
C GLY A 140 -3.98 4.87 -20.52
N PRO A 141 -3.38 5.03 -21.71
CA PRO A 141 -1.97 4.67 -21.95
C PRO A 141 -0.96 5.71 -21.42
N SER A 142 -1.43 6.86 -20.94
CA SER A 142 -0.58 8.01 -20.60
C SER A 142 0.30 7.76 -19.37
N PHE A 143 -0.25 7.06 -18.38
CA PHE A 143 0.44 6.78 -17.13
C PHE A 143 0.77 5.30 -17.01
N ARG A 144 1.96 5.02 -16.51
CA ARG A 144 2.36 3.71 -16.06
C ARG A 144 1.97 3.51 -14.61
N THR A 145 1.37 2.37 -14.32
CA THR A 145 1.07 1.91 -12.96
C THR A 145 1.68 0.54 -12.69
N LEU A 146 1.53 0.06 -11.45
CA LEU A 146 1.98 -1.26 -11.02
C LEU A 146 0.74 -2.15 -10.80
N PRO A 147 0.59 -3.29 -11.48
CA PRO A 147 -0.33 -4.32 -11.02
C PRO A 147 0.17 -4.93 -9.71
N TYR A 148 -0.74 -5.46 -8.88
CA TYR A 148 -0.41 -5.97 -7.55
C TYR A 148 0.69 -7.04 -7.58
N TRP A 149 0.62 -7.99 -8.52
CA TRP A 149 1.63 -9.03 -8.68
C TRP A 149 3.04 -8.47 -8.95
N GLU A 150 3.15 -7.39 -9.75
CA GLU A 150 4.43 -6.75 -10.06
C GLU A 150 4.93 -5.92 -8.87
N SER A 151 4.04 -5.36 -8.06
CA SER A 151 4.46 -4.63 -6.86
C SER A 151 5.13 -5.53 -5.81
N VAL A 152 4.66 -6.78 -5.67
CA VAL A 152 5.19 -7.76 -4.72
C VAL A 152 6.41 -8.50 -5.27
N GLU A 153 6.38 -8.86 -6.56
CA GLU A 153 7.49 -9.53 -7.26
C GLU A 153 7.93 -8.72 -8.50
N PRO A 154 8.60 -7.56 -8.34
CA PRO A 154 8.91 -6.64 -9.43
C PRO A 154 9.90 -7.20 -10.45
N PHE A 155 10.83 -8.03 -10.00
CA PHE A 155 11.91 -8.56 -10.84
C PHE A 155 11.75 -10.07 -10.96
N PRO A 156 11.69 -10.63 -12.19
CA PRO A 156 11.57 -12.07 -12.38
C PRO A 156 12.89 -12.77 -12.01
N LEU A 157 12.80 -14.03 -11.56
CA LEU A 157 14.00 -14.87 -11.44
C LEU A 157 14.64 -15.08 -12.82
N PRO A 158 15.97 -15.32 -12.91
CA PRO A 158 16.63 -15.60 -14.20
C PRO A 158 15.98 -16.74 -14.99
N ALA A 159 15.46 -17.76 -14.30
CA ALA A 159 14.75 -18.91 -14.90
C ALA A 159 13.34 -18.58 -15.42
N GLU A 160 12.77 -17.43 -15.02
CA GLU A 160 11.42 -16.99 -15.40
C GLU A 160 11.43 -15.98 -16.55
N LEU A 161 12.61 -15.51 -16.98
CA LEU A 161 12.75 -14.56 -18.08
C LEU A 161 12.20 -15.14 -19.39
N GLY A 162 11.21 -14.45 -19.98
CA GLY A 162 10.59 -14.82 -21.25
C GLY A 162 9.55 -15.96 -21.15
N VAL A 163 9.19 -16.39 -19.94
CA VAL A 163 8.12 -17.38 -19.72
C VAL A 163 6.76 -16.70 -19.79
N GLU A 164 5.85 -17.26 -20.59
CA GLU A 164 4.47 -16.79 -20.73
C GLU A 164 3.46 -17.94 -20.53
N PRO A 165 2.39 -17.76 -19.73
CA PRO A 165 2.10 -16.56 -18.92
C PRO A 165 3.12 -16.35 -17.80
N ASP A 166 3.33 -15.09 -17.39
CA ASP A 166 4.26 -14.75 -16.31
C ASP A 166 3.93 -15.54 -15.01
N PRO A 167 4.85 -16.39 -14.51
CA PRO A 167 4.58 -17.27 -13.37
C PRO A 167 4.31 -16.53 -12.06
N ARG A 168 4.74 -15.26 -11.95
CA ARG A 168 4.46 -14.40 -10.79
C ARG A 168 2.97 -14.13 -10.63
N LYS A 169 2.22 -14.08 -11.74
CA LYS A 169 0.76 -13.90 -11.70
C LYS A 169 0.07 -15.08 -11.04
N ALA A 170 0.46 -16.30 -11.38
CA ALA A 170 -0.11 -17.51 -10.79
C ALA A 170 0.18 -17.60 -9.28
N ARG A 171 1.37 -17.18 -8.83
CA ARG A 171 1.68 -17.07 -7.40
C ARG A 171 0.80 -16.03 -6.71
N MET A 172 0.59 -14.88 -7.35
CA MET A 172 -0.29 -13.84 -6.81
C MET A 172 -1.76 -14.28 -6.78
N ASP A 173 -2.25 -14.99 -7.80
CA ASP A 173 -3.60 -15.55 -7.81
C ASP A 173 -3.82 -16.46 -6.59
N ALA A 174 -2.88 -17.36 -6.31
CA ALA A 174 -2.94 -18.24 -5.14
C ALA A 174 -2.90 -17.46 -3.81
N ALA A 175 -2.07 -16.40 -3.73
CA ALA A 175 -2.00 -15.55 -2.55
C ALA A 175 -3.30 -14.78 -2.31
N VAL A 176 -3.90 -14.22 -3.37
CA VAL A 176 -5.19 -13.50 -3.32
C VAL A 176 -6.33 -14.45 -2.96
N GLU A 177 -6.35 -15.67 -3.52
CA GLU A 177 -7.34 -16.69 -3.19
C GLU A 177 -7.28 -17.06 -1.70
N PHE A 178 -6.08 -17.35 -1.19
CA PHE A 178 -5.89 -17.62 0.24
C PHE A 178 -6.31 -16.44 1.11
N MET A 179 -5.92 -15.22 0.75
CA MET A 179 -6.29 -14.00 1.48
C MET A 179 -7.80 -13.82 1.54
N ASN A 180 -8.50 -13.98 0.42
CA ASN A 180 -9.95 -13.84 0.36
C ASN A 180 -10.68 -14.93 1.15
N ALA A 181 -10.13 -16.15 1.19
CA ALA A 181 -10.70 -17.23 1.97
C ALA A 181 -10.47 -17.05 3.49
N ALA A 182 -9.28 -16.59 3.89
CA ALA A 182 -8.94 -16.34 5.30
C ALA A 182 -9.56 -15.06 5.87
N MET A 183 -9.82 -14.06 5.01
CA MET A 183 -10.37 -12.76 5.37
C MET A 183 -11.54 -12.39 4.43
N PRO A 184 -12.68 -13.10 4.48
CA PRO A 184 -13.78 -12.95 3.53
C PRO A 184 -14.41 -11.55 3.49
N HIS A 185 -14.24 -10.74 4.52
CA HIS A 185 -14.74 -9.36 4.56
C HIS A 185 -13.71 -8.31 4.14
N PHE A 186 -12.45 -8.70 3.91
CA PHE A 186 -11.38 -7.78 3.49
C PHE A 186 -11.66 -7.09 2.15
N PRO A 187 -12.21 -7.78 1.11
CA PRO A 187 -12.56 -7.12 -0.16
C PRO A 187 -13.58 -5.97 -0.02
N LEU A 188 -14.38 -5.95 1.05
CA LEU A 188 -15.33 -4.86 1.32
C LEU A 188 -14.63 -3.56 1.76
N MET A 189 -13.42 -3.69 2.29
CA MET A 189 -12.60 -2.60 2.80
C MET A 189 -11.53 -2.21 1.79
N HIS A 190 -10.80 -3.21 1.29
CA HIS A 190 -9.73 -3.09 0.31
C HIS A 190 -9.76 -4.28 -0.65
N GLU A 191 -10.39 -4.12 -1.80
CA GLU A 191 -10.35 -5.12 -2.86
C GLU A 191 -8.97 -5.15 -3.50
N MET A 192 -8.39 -6.35 -3.57
CA MET A 192 -7.13 -6.61 -4.24
C MET A 192 -7.30 -7.80 -5.18
N THR A 193 -6.88 -7.62 -6.42
CA THR A 193 -6.80 -8.67 -7.43
C THR A 193 -5.38 -8.68 -7.99
N THR A 194 -5.00 -9.76 -8.66
CA THR A 194 -3.68 -9.91 -9.26
C THR A 194 -3.30 -8.71 -10.15
N GLU A 195 -4.22 -8.26 -10.99
CA GLU A 195 -4.02 -7.13 -11.91
C GLU A 195 -4.50 -5.78 -11.34
N HIS A 196 -4.84 -5.72 -10.05
CA HIS A 196 -5.27 -4.47 -9.42
C HIS A 196 -4.18 -3.41 -9.54
N VAL A 197 -4.55 -2.21 -9.99
CA VAL A 197 -3.67 -1.04 -10.01
C VAL A 197 -3.28 -0.71 -8.56
N HIS A 198 -2.05 -1.03 -8.19
CA HIS A 198 -1.61 -1.09 -6.80
C HIS A 198 -0.61 0.01 -6.44
N GLU A 199 -0.38 0.14 -5.14
CA GLU A 199 0.51 1.11 -4.52
C GLU A 199 1.97 0.67 -4.67
N GLU A 200 2.87 1.62 -4.88
CA GLU A 200 4.33 1.40 -4.88
C GLU A 200 4.91 1.20 -3.46
N ILE A 201 4.05 1.17 -2.45
CA ILE A 201 4.41 0.91 -1.05
C ILE A 201 5.17 -0.41 -0.86
N GLN A 202 4.88 -1.41 -1.71
CA GLN A 202 5.61 -2.68 -1.76
C GLN A 202 7.05 -2.52 -2.29
N LEU A 203 7.29 -1.57 -3.21
CA LEU A 203 8.65 -1.27 -3.66
C LEU A 203 9.46 -0.58 -2.57
N LEU A 204 8.83 0.27 -1.75
CA LEU A 204 9.49 0.86 -0.58
C LEU A 204 9.80 -0.18 0.50
N ALA A 205 9.00 -1.25 0.60
CA ALA A 205 9.30 -2.40 1.44
C ALA A 205 10.62 -3.11 1.04
N ASN A 206 11.03 -3.03 -0.23
CA ASN A 206 12.32 -3.56 -0.68
C ASN A 206 13.52 -2.79 -0.08
N ASP A 207 13.32 -1.56 0.43
CA ASP A 207 14.32 -0.86 1.25
C ASP A 207 14.08 -0.99 2.77
N VAL A 208 13.11 -1.83 3.15
CA VAL A 208 12.68 -2.04 4.52
C VAL A 208 12.31 -0.72 5.20
N SER A 209 11.75 0.25 4.45
CA SER A 209 11.33 1.54 5.00
C SER A 209 9.99 1.98 4.44
N THR A 210 8.91 1.63 5.12
CA THR A 210 7.56 1.93 4.66
C THR A 210 6.52 1.84 5.78
N MET A 211 5.44 2.61 5.62
CA MET A 211 4.22 2.51 6.42
C MET A 211 3.51 1.15 6.25
N LEU A 212 3.74 0.40 5.15
CA LEU A 212 3.11 -0.91 4.91
C LEU A 212 3.27 -1.85 6.10
N PHE A 213 4.45 -1.88 6.71
CA PHE A 213 4.73 -2.71 7.87
C PHE A 213 3.82 -2.43 9.06
N GLU A 214 3.43 -1.16 9.28
CA GLU A 214 2.43 -0.81 10.30
C GLU A 214 1.05 -1.37 9.94
N THR A 215 0.70 -1.43 8.65
CA THR A 215 -0.61 -1.94 8.19
C THR A 215 -0.72 -3.46 8.19
N LEU A 216 0.42 -4.16 8.15
CA LEU A 216 0.51 -5.62 8.22
C LEU A 216 0.43 -6.14 9.66
N ALA A 217 0.91 -5.36 10.63
CA ALA A 217 0.95 -5.72 12.04
C ALA A 217 0.93 -4.49 12.96
N HIS A 218 0.42 -4.64 14.18
CA HIS A 218 0.54 -3.58 15.19
C HIS A 218 1.96 -3.57 15.76
N VAL A 219 2.82 -2.74 15.16
CA VAL A 219 4.26 -2.64 15.47
C VAL A 219 4.68 -1.20 15.85
N PRO A 220 4.28 -0.69 17.02
CA PRO A 220 4.57 0.71 17.41
C PRO A 220 6.06 1.04 17.45
N ARG A 221 6.93 0.06 17.76
CA ARG A 221 8.38 0.21 17.70
C ARG A 221 8.88 0.54 16.29
N TRP A 222 8.33 -0.13 15.27
CA TRP A 222 8.65 0.17 13.87
C TRP A 222 8.14 1.55 13.47
N ARG A 223 6.88 1.89 13.81
CA ARG A 223 6.32 3.23 13.58
C ARG A 223 7.24 4.33 14.11
N ASP A 224 7.63 4.23 15.38
CA ASP A 224 8.40 5.27 16.05
C ASP A 224 9.79 5.43 15.41
N TYR A 225 10.40 4.30 15.02
CA TYR A 225 11.63 4.34 14.22
C TYR A 225 11.39 5.02 12.87
N TYR A 226 10.41 4.57 12.08
CA TYR A 226 10.11 5.12 10.75
C TYR A 226 9.88 6.64 10.79
N LEU A 227 9.05 7.12 11.72
CA LEU A 227 8.72 8.56 11.85
C LEU A 227 9.91 9.41 12.32
N ALA A 228 10.88 8.82 13.00
CA ALA A 228 12.07 9.53 13.49
C ALA A 228 13.18 9.65 12.43
N HIS A 229 13.06 8.97 11.29
CA HIS A 229 14.11 8.88 10.28
C HIS A 229 13.70 9.55 8.96
N ASP A 230 14.68 10.20 8.33
CA ASP A 230 14.54 10.75 6.99
C ASP A 230 14.34 9.63 5.96
N GLN A 231 13.40 9.83 5.04
CA GLN A 231 13.02 8.82 4.05
C GLN A 231 13.66 9.07 2.67
N THR A 232 14.55 10.06 2.54
CA THR A 232 15.12 10.47 1.24
C THR A 232 15.84 9.31 0.55
N SER A 233 16.65 8.53 1.25
CA SER A 233 17.36 7.39 0.66
C SER A 233 16.42 6.31 0.17
N SER A 234 15.35 6.02 0.91
CA SER A 234 14.35 5.01 0.53
C SER A 234 13.54 5.45 -0.69
N TYR A 235 13.21 6.74 -0.82
CA TYR A 235 12.58 7.28 -2.03
C TYR A 235 13.55 7.33 -3.22
N GLN A 236 14.84 7.57 -3.02
CA GLN A 236 15.85 7.43 -4.08
C GLN A 236 15.94 5.97 -4.57
N TYR A 237 15.88 5.02 -3.64
CA TYR A 237 15.82 3.59 -3.96
C TYR A 237 14.53 3.22 -4.69
N LEU A 238 13.38 3.82 -4.33
CA LEU A 238 12.14 3.73 -5.10
C LEU A 238 12.37 4.22 -6.54
N GLY A 239 12.97 5.40 -6.73
CA GLY A 239 13.31 5.92 -8.06
C GLY A 239 14.15 4.93 -8.88
N LEU A 240 15.16 4.32 -8.29
CA LEU A 240 15.97 3.30 -8.95
C LEU A 240 15.15 2.06 -9.38
N GLN A 241 14.23 1.60 -8.53
CA GLN A 241 13.31 0.50 -8.87
C GLN A 241 12.35 0.88 -10.00
N LEU A 242 11.81 2.10 -10.00
CA LEU A 242 10.96 2.61 -11.07
C LEU A 242 11.70 2.65 -12.43
N LYS A 243 12.99 3.04 -12.45
CA LYS A 243 13.83 2.96 -13.66
C LYS A 243 14.02 1.52 -14.13
N ALA A 244 14.33 0.61 -13.21
CA ALA A 244 14.52 -0.81 -13.52
C ALA A 244 13.25 -1.43 -14.10
N LEU A 245 12.09 -1.10 -13.52
CA LEU A 245 10.81 -1.52 -14.04
C LEU A 245 10.54 -0.90 -15.43
N GLN A 246 10.94 0.34 -15.71
CA GLN A 246 10.82 0.98 -17.05
C GLN A 246 11.67 0.29 -18.09
N PHE A 247 12.88 -0.10 -17.72
CA PHE A 247 13.74 -0.89 -18.58
C PHE A 247 13.07 -2.21 -18.97
N LEU A 248 12.47 -2.92 -18.01
CA LEU A 248 11.89 -4.24 -18.25
C LEU A 248 10.59 -4.21 -19.07
N ARG A 249 9.71 -3.23 -18.83
CA ARG A 249 8.33 -3.27 -19.35
C ARG A 249 7.81 -1.96 -19.92
N GLY A 250 8.70 -0.98 -20.12
CA GLY A 250 8.36 0.30 -20.74
C GLY A 250 7.47 1.18 -19.86
N GLY A 251 6.72 2.08 -20.51
CA GLY A 251 5.90 3.10 -19.85
C GLY A 251 6.70 4.36 -19.48
N ARG A 252 6.15 5.52 -19.82
CA ARG A 252 6.92 6.78 -19.82
C ARG A 252 6.86 7.55 -18.50
N ARG A 253 5.67 7.68 -17.91
CA ARG A 253 5.45 8.49 -16.71
C ARG A 253 4.67 7.70 -15.67
N TRP A 254 5.17 7.67 -14.44
CA TRP A 254 4.54 6.91 -13.37
C TRP A 254 3.35 7.64 -12.76
N LEU A 255 2.29 6.89 -12.47
CA LEU A 255 1.18 7.28 -11.60
C LEU A 255 1.25 6.45 -10.32
N LEU A 256 1.71 7.10 -9.26
CA LEU A 256 1.95 6.52 -7.94
C LEU A 256 0.83 6.88 -6.99
N LYS A 257 0.60 6.06 -5.97
CA LYS A 257 -0.43 6.31 -4.96
C LYS A 257 -0.10 5.52 -3.71
N SER A 258 0.04 6.23 -2.60
CA SER A 258 0.16 5.64 -1.27
C SER A 258 -0.20 6.67 -0.18
N PRO A 259 -0.91 6.29 0.90
CA PRO A 259 -1.22 7.20 2.01
C PRO A 259 0.02 7.83 2.64
N GLN A 260 1.13 7.11 2.72
CA GLN A 260 2.37 7.61 3.35
C GLN A 260 2.93 8.85 2.64
N HIS A 261 2.56 9.12 1.38
CA HIS A 261 2.98 10.35 0.70
C HIS A 261 2.50 11.62 1.41
N LEU A 262 1.40 11.56 2.17
CA LEU A 262 0.87 12.71 2.92
C LEU A 262 1.88 13.30 3.92
N GLU A 263 2.80 12.48 4.42
CA GLU A 263 3.83 12.86 5.39
C GLU A 263 5.24 12.95 4.79
N GLN A 264 5.37 12.78 3.46
CA GLN A 264 6.66 12.74 2.76
C GLN A 264 6.78 13.81 1.67
N LEU A 265 6.04 14.92 1.76
CA LEU A 265 6.02 15.95 0.71
C LEU A 265 7.38 16.59 0.44
N ALA A 266 8.17 16.87 1.49
CA ALA A 266 9.52 17.39 1.33
C ALA A 266 10.46 16.38 0.65
N VAL A 267 10.30 15.10 0.97
CA VAL A 267 11.08 14.00 0.36
C VAL A 267 10.70 13.81 -1.10
N LEU A 268 9.39 13.82 -1.42
CA LEU A 268 8.89 13.75 -2.78
C LEU A 268 9.46 14.87 -3.66
N ASP A 269 9.44 16.12 -3.17
CA ASP A 269 9.97 17.27 -3.92
C ASP A 269 11.49 17.18 -4.15
N ALA A 270 12.22 16.67 -3.15
CA ALA A 270 13.68 16.52 -3.23
C ALA A 270 14.12 15.38 -4.17
N VAL A 271 13.42 14.25 -4.15
CA VAL A 271 13.78 13.04 -4.90
C VAL A 271 13.22 13.05 -6.31
N PHE A 272 12.02 13.60 -6.49
CA PHE A 272 11.36 13.74 -7.77
C PHE A 272 11.10 15.23 -8.04
N PRO A 273 12.12 15.97 -8.50
CA PRO A 273 11.93 17.35 -8.94
C PRO A 273 10.76 17.45 -9.91
N ASP A 274 9.97 18.50 -9.76
CA ASP A 274 8.76 18.76 -10.56
C ASP A 274 7.64 17.72 -10.42
N VAL A 275 7.67 16.87 -9.37
CA VAL A 275 6.56 15.95 -9.05
C VAL A 275 5.23 16.69 -9.00
N VAL A 276 4.20 16.07 -9.56
CA VAL A 276 2.82 16.56 -9.48
C VAL A 276 2.08 15.77 -8.41
N VAL A 277 1.47 16.46 -7.44
CA VAL A 277 0.79 15.81 -6.32
C VAL A 277 -0.71 16.15 -6.31
N VAL A 278 -1.53 15.11 -6.39
CA VAL A 278 -2.98 15.19 -6.25
C VAL A 278 -3.35 14.80 -4.82
N PHE A 279 -3.78 15.77 -4.03
CA PHE A 279 -4.28 15.56 -2.68
C PHE A 279 -5.76 15.21 -2.73
N THR A 280 -6.17 14.14 -2.04
CA THR A 280 -7.59 13.79 -1.94
C THR A 280 -8.09 14.00 -0.52
N HIS A 281 -9.26 14.63 -0.39
CA HIS A 281 -9.81 15.04 0.90
C HIS A 281 -11.22 14.49 1.10
N ARG A 282 -11.48 14.04 2.33
CA ARG A 282 -12.80 13.65 2.81
C ARG A 282 -12.87 13.89 4.31
N ASP A 283 -14.07 13.94 4.86
CA ASP A 283 -14.30 13.83 6.30
C ASP A 283 -13.45 12.68 6.89
N PRO A 284 -12.51 12.98 7.81
CA PRO A 284 -11.57 12.00 8.33
C PRO A 284 -12.24 10.94 9.23
N VAL A 285 -13.38 11.24 9.86
CA VAL A 285 -14.02 10.31 10.81
C VAL A 285 -14.42 8.97 10.17
N PRO A 286 -15.23 8.94 9.09
CA PRO A 286 -15.58 7.68 8.43
C PRO A 286 -14.38 6.97 7.81
N VAL A 287 -13.35 7.73 7.41
CA VAL A 287 -12.10 7.17 6.87
C VAL A 287 -11.32 6.43 7.96
N VAL A 288 -11.14 7.06 9.12
CA VAL A 288 -10.46 6.48 10.28
C VAL A 288 -11.16 5.21 10.71
N LEU A 289 -12.49 5.26 10.92
CA LEU A 289 -13.25 4.08 11.34
C LEU A 289 -13.14 2.91 10.34
N SER A 290 -13.15 3.20 9.04
CA SER A 290 -12.93 2.19 8.00
C SER A 290 -11.52 1.59 8.06
N MET A 291 -10.50 2.41 8.35
CA MET A 291 -9.13 1.94 8.48
C MET A 291 -8.93 1.11 9.74
N LEU A 292 -9.54 1.50 10.87
CA LEU A 292 -9.52 0.72 12.10
C LEU A 292 -10.16 -0.66 11.89
N ALA A 293 -11.32 -0.72 11.23
CA ALA A 293 -11.98 -1.99 10.89
C ALA A 293 -11.02 -2.91 10.12
N MET A 294 -10.37 -2.37 9.09
CA MET A 294 -9.41 -3.11 8.27
C MET A 294 -8.25 -3.64 9.11
N LEU A 295 -7.59 -2.79 9.88
CA LEU A 295 -6.40 -3.13 10.67
C LEU A 295 -6.70 -4.15 11.78
N THR A 296 -7.83 -3.99 12.47
CA THR A 296 -8.23 -4.96 13.51
C THR A 296 -8.69 -6.27 12.89
N TYR A 297 -9.29 -6.24 11.70
CA TYR A 297 -9.71 -7.45 11.00
C TYR A 297 -8.50 -8.22 10.45
N THR A 298 -7.52 -7.56 9.84
CA THR A 298 -6.31 -8.22 9.30
C THR A 298 -5.41 -8.80 10.39
N ALA A 299 -5.47 -8.27 11.61
CA ALA A 299 -4.72 -8.79 12.75
C ALA A 299 -5.00 -10.28 13.04
N ARG A 300 -6.18 -10.78 12.66
CA ARG A 300 -6.54 -12.20 12.77
C ARG A 300 -5.55 -13.15 12.08
N MET A 301 -4.86 -12.66 11.05
CA MET A 301 -3.89 -13.46 10.31
C MET A 301 -2.67 -13.83 11.14
N HIS A 302 -2.32 -13.03 12.15
CA HIS A 302 -1.07 -13.21 12.88
C HIS A 302 -1.21 -13.30 14.40
N ARG A 303 -2.37 -12.98 14.99
CA ARG A 303 -2.54 -13.04 16.45
C ARG A 303 -3.96 -13.41 16.89
N SER A 304 -4.06 -14.03 18.05
CA SER A 304 -5.32 -14.27 18.77
C SER A 304 -5.06 -14.40 20.29
N PRO A 305 -5.84 -13.74 21.17
CA PRO A 305 -6.88 -12.76 20.85
C PRO A 305 -6.29 -11.47 20.22
N VAL A 306 -7.13 -10.72 19.51
CA VAL A 306 -6.76 -9.43 18.90
C VAL A 306 -7.10 -8.29 19.87
N PRO A 307 -6.15 -7.41 20.25
CA PRO A 307 -6.41 -6.27 21.12
C PRO A 307 -6.99 -5.11 20.33
N VAL A 308 -8.25 -5.25 19.92
CA VAL A 308 -8.97 -4.31 19.04
C VAL A 308 -8.82 -2.87 19.50
N HIS A 309 -9.04 -2.59 20.80
CA HIS A 309 -9.01 -1.23 21.35
C HIS A 309 -7.60 -0.62 21.38
N GLU A 310 -6.57 -1.44 21.61
CA GLU A 310 -5.18 -0.97 21.61
C GLU A 310 -4.74 -0.58 20.21
N ILE A 311 -5.01 -1.45 19.22
CA ILE A 311 -4.75 -1.19 17.81
C ILE A 311 -5.48 0.09 17.39
N ALA A 312 -6.77 0.19 17.73
CA ALA A 312 -7.60 1.34 17.41
C ALA A 312 -7.08 2.66 17.97
N SER A 313 -6.74 2.68 19.26
CA SER A 313 -6.20 3.87 19.93
C SER A 313 -4.87 4.30 19.32
N SER A 314 -3.95 3.36 19.12
CA SER A 314 -2.64 3.60 18.50
C SER A 314 -2.78 4.16 17.08
N TRP A 315 -3.66 3.56 16.27
CA TRP A 315 -3.86 3.97 14.88
C TRP A 315 -4.62 5.29 14.73
N SER A 316 -5.54 5.60 15.63
CA SER A 316 -6.19 6.92 15.66
C SER A 316 -5.16 8.03 15.86
N GLY A 317 -4.20 7.83 16.77
CA GLY A 317 -3.07 8.75 16.96
C GLY A 317 -2.15 8.81 15.74
N ARG A 318 -1.84 7.66 15.13
CA ARG A 318 -1.00 7.58 13.92
C ARG A 318 -1.59 8.35 12.73
N LEU A 319 -2.91 8.25 12.52
CA LEU A 319 -3.60 8.97 11.45
C LEU A 319 -3.67 10.47 11.72
N GLN A 320 -3.82 10.87 12.99
CA GLN A 320 -3.74 12.27 13.37
C GLN A 320 -2.36 12.85 13.03
N LEU A 321 -1.27 12.16 13.38
CA LEU A 321 0.09 12.59 13.04
C LEU A 321 0.30 12.77 11.53
N MET A 322 -0.22 11.84 10.73
CA MET A 322 -0.07 11.91 9.27
C MET A 322 -0.85 13.08 8.65
N LEU A 323 -2.08 13.33 9.13
CA LEU A 323 -2.88 14.47 8.65
C LEU A 323 -2.31 15.81 9.16
N ASP A 324 -1.76 15.86 10.37
CA ASP A 324 -1.06 17.05 10.88
C ASP A 324 0.21 17.33 10.08
N ALA A 325 0.95 16.29 9.64
CA ALA A 325 2.09 16.45 8.74
C ALA A 325 1.66 17.03 7.38
N LEU A 326 0.57 16.53 6.80
CA LEU A 326 -0.01 17.12 5.59
C LEU A 326 -0.35 18.60 5.79
N VAL A 327 -1.07 18.95 6.85
CA VAL A 327 -1.45 20.34 7.13
C VAL A 327 -0.21 21.24 7.24
N ARG A 328 0.84 20.77 7.92
CA ARG A 328 2.10 21.50 8.09
C ARG A 328 2.84 21.71 6.77
N ASP A 329 2.92 20.66 5.95
CA ASP A 329 3.80 20.62 4.77
C ASP A 329 3.07 20.82 3.45
N ARG A 330 1.75 21.06 3.46
CA ARG A 330 0.91 21.17 2.24
C ARG A 330 1.51 22.12 1.20
N ASP A 331 2.04 23.26 1.63
CA ASP A 331 2.56 24.30 0.73
C ASP A 331 3.98 23.99 0.21
N ARG A 332 4.57 22.83 0.56
CA ARG A 332 5.85 22.37 -0.02
C ARG A 332 5.75 22.10 -1.51
N ILE A 333 4.62 21.56 -1.96
CA ILE A 333 4.32 21.41 -3.37
C ILE A 333 3.41 22.57 -3.77
N PRO A 334 3.85 23.49 -4.64
CA PRO A 334 3.12 24.70 -4.93
C PRO A 334 1.91 24.40 -5.85
N PRO A 335 0.96 25.34 -6.01
CA PRO A 335 -0.26 25.12 -6.81
C PRO A 335 -0.01 24.79 -8.29
N GLU A 336 1.14 25.21 -8.84
CA GLU A 336 1.54 24.88 -10.21
C GLU A 336 1.87 23.39 -10.41
N ARG A 337 2.06 22.65 -9.31
CA ARG A 337 2.36 21.21 -9.30
C ARG A 337 1.49 20.43 -8.32
N SER A 338 0.41 21.02 -7.81
CA SER A 338 -0.50 20.31 -6.92
C SER A 338 -1.95 20.72 -7.07
N ILE A 339 -2.85 19.80 -6.72
CA ILE A 339 -4.29 20.05 -6.69
C ILE A 339 -4.91 19.36 -5.47
N ASP A 340 -5.81 20.05 -4.78
CA ASP A 340 -6.68 19.48 -3.75
C ASP A 340 -8.00 19.04 -4.37
N VAL A 341 -8.39 17.79 -4.15
CA VAL A 341 -9.58 17.18 -4.71
C VAL A 341 -10.45 16.67 -3.56
N ARG A 342 -11.54 17.38 -3.27
CA ARG A 342 -12.53 16.89 -2.30
C ARG A 342 -13.29 15.72 -2.89
N PHE A 343 -13.64 14.76 -2.05
CA PHE A 343 -14.37 13.57 -2.45
C PHE A 343 -15.70 13.91 -3.12
N GLU A 344 -16.43 14.89 -2.57
CA GLU A 344 -17.71 15.33 -3.12
C GLU A 344 -17.55 15.97 -4.50
N ASP A 345 -16.52 16.81 -4.68
CA ASP A 345 -16.22 17.46 -5.96
C ASP A 345 -15.78 16.43 -7.00
N PHE A 346 -14.99 15.42 -6.60
CA PHE A 346 -14.59 14.35 -7.50
C PHE A 346 -15.78 13.54 -7.99
N MET A 347 -16.69 13.18 -7.10
CA MET A 347 -17.89 12.43 -7.46
C MET A 347 -18.92 13.25 -8.25
N ALA A 348 -18.79 14.58 -8.29
CA ALA A 348 -19.69 15.45 -9.05
C ALA A 348 -19.23 15.63 -10.51
N ASP A 349 -17.93 15.51 -10.77
CA ASP A 349 -17.32 15.69 -12.10
C ASP A 349 -16.00 14.90 -12.22
N GLU A 350 -16.11 13.58 -12.35
CA GLU A 350 -14.94 12.70 -12.41
C GLU A 350 -14.05 13.01 -13.63
N LEU A 351 -14.68 13.27 -14.79
CA LEU A 351 -13.97 13.56 -16.04
C LEU A 351 -13.26 14.92 -15.98
N GLY A 352 -13.93 15.98 -15.51
CA GLY A 352 -13.30 17.29 -15.38
C GLY A 352 -12.16 17.31 -14.35
N VAL A 353 -12.22 16.46 -13.31
CA VAL A 353 -11.08 16.26 -12.40
C VAL A 353 -9.92 15.58 -13.11
N ALA A 354 -10.20 14.53 -13.91
CA ALA A 354 -9.17 13.89 -14.72
C ALA A 354 -8.51 14.89 -15.69
N GLU A 355 -9.30 15.67 -16.43
CA GLU A 355 -8.81 16.71 -17.34
C GLU A 355 -7.84 17.68 -16.64
N ARG A 356 -8.23 18.22 -15.47
CA ARG A 356 -7.35 19.11 -14.69
C ARG A 356 -6.04 18.44 -14.27
N ILE A 357 -6.06 17.15 -13.94
CA ILE A 357 -4.85 16.41 -13.55
C ILE A 357 -3.94 16.18 -14.76
N TYR A 358 -4.50 15.88 -15.93
CA TYR A 358 -3.75 15.79 -17.19
C TYR A 358 -3.10 17.13 -17.54
N ASP A 359 -3.85 18.22 -17.45
CA ASP A 359 -3.35 19.58 -17.70
C ASP A 359 -2.23 19.96 -16.71
N LEU A 360 -2.43 19.71 -15.41
CA LEU A 360 -1.44 19.97 -14.36
C LEU A 360 -0.15 19.14 -14.57
N ALA A 361 -0.31 17.90 -15.04
CA ALA A 361 0.82 17.05 -15.41
C ALA A 361 1.51 17.55 -16.69
N GLY A 362 0.87 18.39 -17.51
CA GLY A 362 1.35 18.72 -18.86
C GLY A 362 1.24 17.54 -19.81
N GLU A 363 0.29 16.64 -19.57
CA GLU A 363 0.01 15.46 -20.39
C GLU A 363 -1.23 15.70 -21.25
N PRO A 364 -1.17 15.42 -22.57
CA PRO A 364 -2.36 15.53 -23.40
C PRO A 364 -3.37 14.43 -23.06
N LEU A 365 -4.62 14.80 -22.79
CA LEU A 365 -5.74 13.86 -22.76
C LEU A 365 -6.12 13.50 -24.20
N THR A 366 -5.31 12.62 -24.81
CA THR A 366 -5.52 12.14 -26.19
C THR A 366 -6.88 11.45 -26.35
N GLU A 367 -7.36 11.32 -27.59
CA GLU A 367 -8.60 10.57 -27.88
C GLU A 367 -8.60 9.15 -27.29
N ALA A 368 -7.45 8.46 -27.33
CA ALA A 368 -7.30 7.12 -26.76
C ALA A 368 -7.40 7.14 -25.22
N ALA A 369 -6.79 8.13 -24.56
CA ALA A 369 -6.88 8.29 -23.11
C ALA A 369 -8.31 8.65 -22.68
N LEU A 370 -8.96 9.59 -23.38
CA LEU A 370 -10.34 9.97 -23.13
C LEU A 370 -11.30 8.78 -23.29
N ALA A 371 -11.15 8.01 -24.36
CA ALA A 371 -11.97 6.82 -24.59
C ALA A 371 -11.81 5.78 -23.48
N ALA A 372 -10.59 5.57 -22.98
CA ALA A 372 -10.32 4.63 -21.89
C ALA A 372 -10.89 5.11 -20.54
N VAL A 373 -10.73 6.40 -20.22
CA VAL A 373 -11.29 7.05 -19.03
C VAL A 373 -12.82 6.94 -19.04
N THR A 374 -13.47 7.31 -20.15
CA THR A 374 -14.92 7.21 -20.30
C THR A 374 -15.39 5.75 -20.23
N GLY A 375 -14.69 4.84 -20.90
CA GLY A 375 -15.00 3.40 -20.84
C GLY A 375 -14.87 2.82 -19.43
N TYR A 376 -13.93 3.30 -18.62
CA TYR A 376 -13.85 2.93 -17.21
C TYR A 376 -15.06 3.45 -16.42
N LEU A 377 -15.44 4.72 -16.60
CA LEU A 377 -16.59 5.33 -15.93
C LEU A 377 -17.90 4.60 -16.25
N ASP A 378 -18.13 4.26 -17.52
CA ASP A 378 -19.35 3.55 -17.97
C ASP A 378 -19.52 2.16 -17.32
N ASN A 379 -18.41 1.51 -16.97
CA ASN A 379 -18.42 0.16 -16.39
C ASN A 379 -18.23 0.17 -14.86
N HIS A 380 -17.87 1.31 -14.26
CA HIS A 380 -17.58 1.39 -12.85
C HIS A 380 -18.87 1.33 -12.02
N GLN A 381 -19.01 0.28 -11.21
CA GLN A 381 -20.11 0.15 -10.26
C GLN A 381 -19.64 0.45 -8.84
N ARG A 382 -20.06 1.61 -8.32
CA ARG A 382 -19.74 2.03 -6.96
C ARG A 382 -20.38 1.10 -5.93
N GLY A 383 -19.62 0.71 -4.91
CA GLY A 383 -20.12 -0.06 -3.78
C GLY A 383 -20.58 -1.48 -4.14
N ARG A 384 -20.17 -2.01 -5.31
CA ARG A 384 -20.62 -3.32 -5.83
C ARG A 384 -20.40 -4.49 -4.86
N LEU A 385 -19.38 -4.42 -4.01
CA LEU A 385 -19.04 -5.47 -3.06
C LEU A 385 -19.82 -5.34 -1.75
N GLY A 386 -20.35 -4.16 -1.43
CA GLY A 386 -20.96 -3.86 -0.13
C GLY A 386 -20.06 -2.99 0.76
N SER A 387 -20.34 -2.98 2.07
CA SER A 387 -19.61 -2.17 3.06
C SER A 387 -19.61 -2.84 4.43
N ILE A 388 -18.68 -2.40 5.29
CA ILE A 388 -18.60 -2.80 6.70
C ILE A 388 -19.29 -1.74 7.56
N ALA A 389 -20.11 -2.18 8.51
CA ALA A 389 -20.62 -1.31 9.55
C ALA A 389 -19.49 -0.96 10.53
N THR A 390 -19.31 0.33 10.81
CA THR A 390 -18.28 0.81 11.72
C THR A 390 -18.87 1.85 12.67
N SER A 391 -18.40 1.85 13.92
CA SER A 391 -18.73 2.85 14.93
C SER A 391 -17.52 3.09 15.83
N ALA A 392 -17.45 4.23 16.52
CA ALA A 392 -16.38 4.49 17.48
C ALA A 392 -16.41 3.48 18.64
N GLU A 393 -17.61 3.11 19.10
CA GLU A 393 -17.84 2.14 20.19
C GLU A 393 -17.25 0.75 19.88
N MET A 394 -17.35 0.27 18.63
CA MET A 394 -16.75 -0.99 18.17
C MET A 394 -15.23 -1.06 18.45
N PHE A 395 -14.58 0.10 18.50
CA PHE A 395 -13.14 0.24 18.66
C PHE A 395 -12.74 0.77 20.04
N GLY A 396 -13.68 0.91 20.97
CA GLY A 396 -13.43 1.48 22.30
C GLY A 396 -13.09 2.98 22.27
N LEU A 397 -13.55 3.70 21.25
CA LEU A 397 -13.34 5.14 21.06
C LEU A 397 -14.61 5.93 21.39
N ASP A 398 -14.43 7.17 21.84
CA ASP A 398 -15.52 8.12 22.05
C ASP A 398 -15.88 8.82 20.74
N GLU A 399 -17.15 8.77 20.35
CA GLU A 399 -17.67 9.37 19.12
C GLU A 399 -17.62 10.90 19.12
N HIS A 400 -17.59 11.54 20.29
CA HIS A 400 -17.52 12.98 20.45
C HIS A 400 -16.07 13.51 20.42
N ASP A 401 -15.11 12.70 20.88
CA ASP A 401 -13.69 13.08 20.87
C ASP A 401 -13.02 12.86 19.51
N LEU A 402 -13.46 11.84 18.75
CA LEU A 402 -12.84 11.46 17.50
C LEU A 402 -12.81 12.59 16.45
N PRO A 403 -13.90 13.35 16.20
CA PRO A 403 -13.88 14.48 15.28
C PRO A 403 -12.89 15.58 15.70
N ALA A 404 -12.83 15.89 17.00
CA ALA A 404 -12.00 16.98 17.53
C ALA A 404 -10.51 16.79 17.25
N ARG A 405 -10.05 15.53 17.16
CA ARG A 405 -8.65 15.19 16.81
C ARG A 405 -8.22 15.69 15.44
N PHE A 406 -9.17 15.84 14.51
CA PHE A 406 -8.89 16.17 13.12
C PHE A 406 -9.35 17.57 12.73
N ASN A 407 -9.72 18.42 13.69
CA ASN A 407 -10.21 19.77 13.42
C ASN A 407 -9.27 20.59 12.54
N ARG A 408 -7.95 20.54 12.78
CA ARG A 408 -6.96 21.28 11.97
C ARG A 408 -7.02 20.89 10.50
N TYR A 409 -7.18 19.61 10.21
CA TYR A 409 -7.31 19.10 8.86
C TYR A 409 -8.64 19.52 8.25
N SER A 410 -9.76 19.33 8.97
CA SER A 410 -11.09 19.70 8.49
C SER A 410 -11.22 21.20 8.23
N GLU A 411 -10.70 22.05 9.11
CA GLU A 411 -10.67 23.50 8.95
C GLU A 411 -9.85 23.95 7.73
N ARG A 412 -8.76 23.24 7.42
CA ARG A 412 -7.89 23.59 6.28
C ARG A 412 -8.47 23.16 4.94
N PHE A 413 -9.09 21.98 4.86
CA PHE A 413 -9.40 21.34 3.57
C PHE A 413 -10.90 21.11 3.30
N LEU A 414 -11.76 21.18 4.32
CA LEU A 414 -13.18 20.85 4.19
C LEU A 414 -14.13 22.01 4.49
N ALA A 415 -13.62 23.06 5.17
CA ALA A 415 -14.39 24.23 5.61
C ALA A 415 -14.86 25.13 4.45
#